data_AF-A0A1A8MV46-F1
#
_entry.id   AF-A0A1A8MV46-F1
#
_cell.length_a   1.000
_cell.length_b   1.000
_cell.length_c   1.000
_cell.angle_alpha   90.00
_cell.angle_beta   90.00
_cell.angle_gamma   90.00
#
_symmetry.space_group_name_H-M   'P 1'
#
loop_
_entity.id
_entity.type
_entity.pdbx_description
1 polymer ?
#
loop_
_entity_poly.entity_id
_entity_poly.type
_entity_poly.pdbx_seq_one_letter_code
_entity_poly.pdbx_strand_id
1 'polypeptide(L)' 'QQGEMTIFVTYGGDPVSRSPFTVGVAAPLDLNKVAVDNLDGRVEVNNKQQFEVNTTGAGGQGHLEVEVLSPSQRAVRC' A
#
# COMPACT_ATOMS: atom_id res chain seq x y z
N GLN A 1 14.90 -1.83 -9.72
CA GLN A 1 15.36 -3.21 -9.47
C GLN A 1 14.88 -3.59 -8.08
N GLN A 2 14.12 -4.67 -7.93
CA GLN A 2 13.66 -5.15 -6.63
C GLN A 2 14.68 -6.13 -6.03
N GLY A 3 14.67 -6.28 -4.70
CA GLY A 3 15.56 -7.20 -3.97
C GLY A 3 16.52 -6.49 -3.03
N GLU A 4 17.43 -7.25 -2.43
CA GLU A 4 18.44 -6.73 -1.50
C GLU A 4 19.50 -5.90 -2.24
N MET A 5 19.79 -4.71 -1.73
CA MET A 5 20.81 -3.81 -2.25
C MET A 5 21.82 -3.46 -1.16
N THR A 6 23.10 -3.56 -1.49
CA THR A 6 24.21 -3.21 -0.60
C THR A 6 24.70 -1.80 -0.90
N ILE A 7 24.63 -0.92 0.09
CA ILE A 7 25.05 0.47 0.00
C ILE A 7 26.35 0.65 0.80
N PHE A 8 27.40 1.07 0.09
CA PHE A 8 28.69 1.43 0.68
C PHE A 8 28.73 2.93 0.98
N VAL A 9 29.12 3.27 2.21
CA VAL A 9 29.24 4.65 2.66
C VAL A 9 30.65 4.80 3.23
N THR A 10 31.45 5.65 2.61
CA THR A 10 32.86 5.86 2.96
C THR A 10 33.14 7.33 3.26
N TYR A 11 34.09 7.59 4.15
CA TYR A 11 34.65 8.92 4.40
C TYR A 11 36.17 8.84 4.30
N GLY A 12 36.78 9.68 3.46
CA GLY A 12 38.25 9.63 3.23
C GLY A 12 38.76 8.34 2.57
N GLY A 13 37.86 7.52 2.00
CA GLY A 13 38.17 6.19 1.46
C GLY A 13 37.88 5.04 2.43
N ASP A 14 37.67 5.31 3.71
CA ASP A 14 37.39 4.29 4.73
C ASP A 14 35.87 4.13 4.95
N PRO A 15 35.35 2.90 5.15
CA PRO A 15 33.96 2.68 5.50
C PRO A 15 33.58 3.36 6.82
N VAL A 16 32.42 4.02 6.85
CA VAL A 16 31.87 4.54 8.10
C VAL A 16 31.37 3.39 8.99
N SER A 17 31.16 3.66 10.27
CA SER A 17 30.60 2.67 11.21
C SER A 17 29.28 2.09 10.67
N ARG A 18 29.20 0.75 10.70
CA ARG A 18 28.08 -0.07 10.18
C ARG A 18 27.93 -0.12 8.65
N SER A 19 28.84 0.47 7.88
CA SER A 19 28.91 0.23 6.44
C SER A 19 29.58 -1.12 6.16
N PRO A 20 29.08 -1.92 5.18
CA PRO A 20 27.96 -1.63 4.28
C PRO A 20 26.58 -1.81 4.92
N PHE A 21 25.60 -1.08 4.38
CA PHE A 21 24.19 -1.21 4.74
C PHE A 21 23.48 -2.08 3.71
N THR A 22 22.70 -3.04 4.18
CA THR A 22 21.82 -3.85 3.33
C THR A 22 20.40 -3.30 3.44
N VAL A 23 19.79 -2.97 2.30
CA VAL A 23 18.41 -2.46 2.21
C VAL A 23 17.59 -3.28 1.24
N GLY A 24 16.38 -3.67 1.65
CA GLY A 24 15.42 -4.32 0.77
C GLY A 24 14.70 -3.29 -0.11
N VAL A 25 14.75 -3.48 -1.42
CA VAL A 25 14.02 -2.68 -2.40
C VAL A 25 12.77 -3.43 -2.83
N ALA A 26 11.60 -2.89 -2.51
CA ALA A 26 10.33 -3.47 -2.93
C ALA A 26 10.12 -3.35 -4.46
N ALA A 27 9.24 -4.20 -5.01
CA ALA A 27 8.72 -3.99 -6.36
C ALA A 27 8.06 -2.60 -6.48
N PRO A 28 8.03 -1.96 -7.65
CA PRO A 28 7.20 -0.78 -7.86
C PRO A 28 5.72 -1.07 -7.57
N LEU A 29 4.98 -0.04 -7.11
CA LEU A 29 3.52 -0.12 -6.97
C LEU A 29 2.85 -0.06 -8.34
N ASP A 30 2.05 -1.07 -8.66
CA ASP A 30 1.23 -1.20 -9.86
C ASP A 30 -0.25 -1.17 -9.50
N LEU A 31 -0.86 0.00 -9.67
CA LEU A 31 -2.27 0.23 -9.34
C LEU A 31 -3.24 -0.57 -10.23
N ASN A 32 -2.79 -1.03 -11.41
CA ASN A 32 -3.66 -1.82 -12.30
C ASN A 32 -3.94 -3.23 -11.75
N LYS A 33 -3.17 -3.67 -10.74
CA LYS A 33 -3.39 -4.95 -10.04
C LYS A 33 -4.28 -4.83 -8.83
N VAL A 34 -4.69 -3.61 -8.47
CA VAL A 34 -5.70 -3.41 -7.43
C VAL A 34 -7.08 -3.63 -8.06
N ALA A 35 -7.84 -4.54 -7.47
CA ALA A 35 -9.21 -4.81 -7.89
C ALA A 35 -10.19 -4.55 -6.73
N VAL A 36 -11.39 -4.09 -7.06
CA VAL A 36 -12.48 -3.88 -6.11
C VAL A 36 -13.69 -4.66 -6.58
N ASP A 37 -14.16 -5.58 -5.75
CA ASP A 37 -15.30 -6.43 -6.04
C ASP A 37 -16.49 -6.09 -5.12
N ASN A 38 -17.72 -6.26 -5.64
CA ASN A 38 -18.98 -6.01 -4.93
C ASN A 38 -19.18 -4.56 -4.41
N LEU A 39 -18.54 -3.57 -5.04
CA LEU A 39 -18.83 -2.16 -4.80
C LEU A 39 -20.05 -1.73 -5.63
N ASP A 40 -21.24 -2.01 -5.11
CA ASP A 40 -22.50 -1.68 -5.76
C ASP A 40 -22.80 -0.18 -5.73
N GLY A 41 -23.36 0.35 -6.82
CA GLY A 41 -23.79 1.74 -6.91
C GLY A 41 -25.07 2.06 -6.11
N ARG A 42 -25.73 1.04 -5.54
CA ARG A 42 -26.93 1.17 -4.71
C ARG A 42 -26.86 0.14 -3.58
N VAL A 43 -27.21 0.58 -2.38
CA VAL A 43 -27.23 -0.26 -1.18
C VAL A 43 -28.54 -0.06 -0.44
N GLU A 44 -29.02 -1.11 0.23
CA GLU A 44 -30.26 -1.06 1.01
C GLU A 44 -30.01 -0.53 2.42
N VAL A 45 -30.91 0.32 2.90
CA VAL A 45 -30.82 0.87 4.26
C VAL A 45 -31.00 -0.25 5.29
N ASN A 46 -30.20 -0.20 6.36
CA ASN A 46 -30.18 -1.18 7.46
C ASN A 46 -29.74 -2.60 7.07
N ASN A 47 -29.21 -2.79 5.86
CA ASN A 47 -28.57 -4.04 5.45
C ASN A 47 -27.05 -3.88 5.45
N LYS A 48 -26.34 -4.95 5.80
CA LYS A 48 -24.87 -4.96 5.73
C LYS A 48 -24.45 -4.98 4.26
N GLN A 49 -23.65 -4.01 3.86
CA GLN A 49 -22.95 -4.04 2.59
C GLN A 49 -21.53 -4.55 2.80
N GLN A 50 -21.06 -5.39 1.88
CA GLN A 50 -19.68 -5.87 1.86
C GLN A 50 -19.09 -5.65 0.46
N PHE A 51 -17.87 -5.17 0.41
CA PHE A 51 -17.03 -5.13 -0.79
C PHE A 51 -15.63 -5.61 -0.42
N GLU A 52 -14.86 -6.03 -1.41
CA GLU A 52 -13.51 -6.55 -1.22
C GLU A 52 -12.51 -5.71 -2.03
N VAL A 53 -11.38 -5.37 -1.41
CA VAL A 53 -10.26 -4.69 -2.08
C VAL A 53 -9.09 -5.66 -2.14
N ASN A 54 -8.81 -6.20 -3.32
CA ASN A 54 -7.68 -7.09 -3.54
C ASN A 54 -6.45 -6.28 -3.99
N THR A 55 -5.40 -6.30 -3.17
CA THR A 55 -4.11 -5.62 -3.44
C THR A 55 -2.98 -6.59 -3.76
N THR A 56 -3.31 -7.88 -3.92
CA THR A 56 -2.32 -8.94 -4.14
C THR A 56 -1.53 -8.68 -5.42
N GLY A 57 -0.21 -8.64 -5.30
CA GLY A 57 0.68 -8.47 -6.44
C GLY A 57 0.83 -7.04 -6.94
N ALA A 58 0.15 -6.05 -6.35
CA ALA A 58 0.34 -4.63 -6.64
C ALA A 58 1.78 -4.16 -6.36
N GLY A 59 2.50 -4.84 -5.47
CA GLY A 59 3.89 -4.50 -5.17
C GLY A 59 4.05 -3.19 -4.39
N GLY A 60 5.27 -2.90 -3.97
CA GLY A 60 5.60 -1.71 -3.18
C GLY A 60 5.13 -1.77 -1.72
N GLN A 61 5.57 -0.77 -0.96
CA GLN A 61 4.94 -0.44 0.32
C GLN A 61 3.74 0.47 -0.01
N GLY A 62 2.53 -0.07 0.11
CA GLY A 62 1.29 0.66 -0.11
C GLY A 62 0.54 0.93 1.19
N HIS A 63 -0.24 2.00 1.21
CA HIS A 63 -1.22 2.26 2.26
C HIS A 63 -2.62 2.20 1.64
N LEU A 64 -3.48 1.34 2.17
CA LEU A 64 -4.89 1.27 1.78
C LEU A 64 -5.72 2.05 2.79
N GLU A 65 -6.42 3.06 2.31
CA GLU A 65 -7.38 3.85 3.08
C GLU A 65 -8.78 3.67 2.48
N VAL A 66 -9.78 3.53 3.35
CA VAL A 66 -11.18 3.35 2.96
C VAL A 66 -12.01 4.32 3.79
N GLU A 67 -12.81 5.14 3.12
CA GLU A 67 -13.74 6.07 3.76
C GLU A 67 -15.16 5.81 3.24
N VAL A 68 -16.12 5.73 4.17
CA VAL A 68 -17.55 5.63 3.86
C VAL A 68 -18.23 6.92 4.27
N LEU A 69 -18.84 7.61 3.32
CA LEU A 69 -19.53 8.88 3.55
C LEU A 69 -21.05 8.69 3.48
N SER A 70 -21.76 9.26 4.46
CA SER A 70 -23.21 9.34 4.42
C SER A 70 -23.69 10.32 3.33
N PRO A 71 -25.00 10.34 2.97
CA PRO A 71 -25.53 11.36 2.07
C PRO A 71 -25.32 12.81 2.54
N SER A 72 -25.07 13.02 3.84
CA SER A 72 -24.72 14.33 4.41
C SER A 72 -23.22 14.59 4.51
N GLN A 73 -22.38 13.80 3.82
CA GLN A 73 -20.92 13.90 3.77
C GLN A 73 -20.23 13.70 5.13
N ARG A 74 -20.83 12.90 6.02
CA ARG A 74 -20.22 12.54 7.31
C ARG A 74 -19.63 11.13 7.24
N ALA A 75 -18.43 10.96 7.77
CA ALA A 75 -17.80 9.66 7.90
C ALA A 75 -18.68 8.70 8.73
N VAL A 76 -18.90 7.51 8.19
CA VAL A 76 -19.63 6.40 8.81
C VAL A 76 -18.60 5.37 9.26
N ARG A 77 -18.83 4.77 10.44
CA ARG A 77 -17.99 3.66 10.88
C ARG A 77 -18.31 2.42 10.03
N CYS A 78 -17.31 1.95 9.32
CA CYS A 78 -17.27 0.68 8.60
C CYS A 78 -16.77 -0.45 9.52
#